data_AF-A0A929UUP8-F1
#
_entry.id   AF-A0A929UUP8-F1
#
_cell.length_a   1.000
_cell.length_b   1.000
_cell.length_c   1.000
_cell.angle_alpha   90.00
_cell.angle_beta   90.00
_cell.angle_gamma   90.00
#
_symmetry.space_group_name_H-M   'P 1'
#
loop_
_entity.id
_entity.type
_entity.pdbx_description
1 polymer ?
#
loop_
_entity_poly.entity_id
_entity_poly.type
_entity_poly.pdbx_seq_one_letter_code
_entity_poly.pdbx_strand_id
1 'polypeptide(L)'
;MHNRNNAWDSRSMRHEARRARNIAPFWLVAVASWAGVPLGSYLLLFHFGGTAFEHHELPWLVMYLLWLLFGGAIVAGQRLPKAPGLLLIAVAAVGGVFVSLLAWGLSI
;
A
#
# COMPACT_ATOMS: atom_id res chain seq x y z
N MET A 1 -20.80 -26.22 35.40
CA MET A 1 -20.51 -25.03 34.57
C MET A 1 -19.07 -24.61 34.80
N HIS A 2 -18.19 -24.80 33.81
CA HIS A 2 -16.74 -24.60 33.96
C HIS A 2 -16.42 -23.11 33.73
N ASN A 3 -16.03 -22.40 34.80
CA ASN A 3 -15.66 -20.99 34.73
C ASN A 3 -14.30 -20.84 34.04
N ARG A 4 -14.31 -20.63 32.73
CA ARG A 4 -13.11 -20.31 31.94
C ARG A 4 -12.74 -18.84 32.16
N ASN A 5 -12.08 -18.56 33.29
CA ASN A 5 -11.39 -17.30 33.52
C ASN A 5 -10.17 -17.22 32.60
N ASN A 6 -10.41 -16.83 31.34
CA ASN A 6 -9.36 -16.55 30.40
C ASN A 6 -8.75 -15.19 30.79
N ALA A 7 -7.53 -15.17 31.32
CA ALA A 7 -6.82 -13.94 31.73
C ALA A 7 -6.73 -12.90 30.59
N TRP A 8 -6.87 -13.37 29.36
CA TRP A 8 -6.90 -12.59 28.12
C TRP A 8 -8.21 -11.85 27.85
N ASP A 9 -9.29 -12.17 28.57
CA ASP A 9 -10.62 -11.64 28.26
C ASP A 9 -11.06 -10.45 29.12
N SER A 10 -10.12 -9.87 29.86
CA SER A 10 -10.39 -8.67 30.62
C SER A 10 -10.73 -7.51 29.65
N ARG A 11 -11.77 -6.73 29.97
CA ARG A 11 -12.12 -5.50 29.22
C ARG A 11 -10.90 -4.58 29.05
N SER A 12 -9.98 -4.60 30.00
CA SER A 12 -8.74 -3.82 30.00
C SER A 12 -7.82 -4.19 28.84
N MET A 13 -7.53 -5.48 28.62
CA MET A 13 -6.70 -5.93 27.50
C MET A 13 -7.35 -5.64 26.14
N ARG A 14 -8.69 -5.78 26.02
CA ARG A 14 -9.39 -5.39 24.78
C ARG A 14 -9.35 -3.88 24.52
N HIS A 15 -9.20 -3.06 25.56
CA HIS A 15 -9.08 -1.61 25.45
C HIS A 15 -7.64 -1.22 25.08
N GLU A 16 -6.65 -1.86 25.70
CA GLU A 16 -5.23 -1.68 25.37
C GLU A 16 -4.88 -2.16 23.96
N ALA A 17 -5.39 -3.32 23.52
CA ALA A 17 -5.20 -3.79 22.15
C ALA A 17 -5.81 -2.83 21.12
N ARG A 18 -6.95 -2.21 21.43
CA ARG A 18 -7.56 -1.14 20.62
C ARG A 18 -6.71 0.13 20.63
N ARG A 19 -6.12 0.48 21.77
CA ARG A 19 -5.22 1.63 21.92
C ARG A 19 -3.90 1.43 21.17
N ALA A 20 -3.31 0.24 21.23
CA ALA A 20 -2.10 -0.14 20.51
C ALA A 20 -2.29 -0.05 18.99
N ARG A 21 -3.46 -0.48 18.48
CA ARG A 21 -3.86 -0.32 17.08
C ARG A 21 -3.97 1.14 16.63
N ASN A 22 -4.12 2.07 17.58
CA ASN A 22 -4.21 3.51 17.36
C ASN A 22 -2.85 4.23 17.44
N ILE A 23 -1.87 3.68 18.18
CA ILE A 23 -0.59 4.36 18.51
C ILE A 23 0.55 3.94 17.57
N ALA A 24 0.59 2.69 17.12
CA ALA A 24 1.61 2.21 16.19
C ALA A 24 0.93 1.64 14.94
N PRO A 25 0.62 2.46 13.93
CA PRO A 25 0.03 1.96 12.71
C PRO A 25 1.19 1.35 11.95
N PHE A 26 1.32 0.02 12.01
CA PHE A 26 2.02 -0.77 11.00
C PHE A 26 1.64 -0.31 9.57
N TRP A 27 0.43 0.23 9.41
CA TRP A 27 -0.03 0.97 8.23
C TRP A 27 0.81 2.18 7.83
N LEU A 28 1.33 2.95 8.78
CA LEU A 28 2.14 4.14 8.51
C LEU A 28 3.53 3.74 7.99
N VAL A 29 4.11 2.68 8.56
CA VAL A 29 5.33 2.05 8.02
C VAL A 29 5.05 1.43 6.65
N ALA A 30 3.94 0.71 6.49
CA ALA A 30 3.56 0.14 5.19
C ALA A 30 3.37 1.22 4.12
N VAL A 31 2.73 2.35 4.46
CA VAL A 31 2.55 3.50 3.56
C VAL A 31 3.85 4.21 3.27
N ALA A 32 4.72 4.40 4.27
CA ALA A 32 6.02 5.04 4.10
C ALA A 32 6.95 4.17 3.23
N SER A 33 6.97 2.86 3.44
CA SER A 33 7.71 1.91 2.60
C SER A 33 7.13 1.84 1.19
N TRP A 34 5.80 1.83 1.09
CA TRP A 34 5.09 1.76 -0.19
C TRP A 34 5.23 3.05 -1.02
N ALA A 35 5.25 4.23 -0.41
CA ALA A 35 5.53 5.47 -1.12
C ALA A 35 7.04 5.65 -1.37
N GLY A 36 7.88 5.36 -0.37
CA GLY A 36 9.31 5.66 -0.38
C GLY A 36 10.13 4.75 -1.28
N VAL A 37 9.76 3.49 -1.46
CA VAL A 37 10.49 2.56 -2.35
C VAL A 37 10.34 2.96 -3.82
N PRO A 38 9.13 3.14 -4.38
CA PRO A 38 8.96 3.62 -5.75
C PRO A 38 9.44 5.07 -5.93
N LEU A 39 9.17 6.01 -5.01
CA LEU A 39 9.66 7.39 -5.15
C LEU A 39 11.20 7.48 -5.06
N GLY A 40 11.82 6.72 -4.15
CA GLY A 40 13.27 6.71 -3.98
C GLY A 40 13.98 6.08 -5.18
N SER A 41 13.44 4.97 -5.71
CA SER A 41 13.95 4.38 -6.95
C SER A 41 13.75 5.31 -8.15
N TYR A 42 12.66 6.07 -8.21
CA TYR A 42 12.43 7.06 -9.26
C TYR A 42 13.37 8.28 -9.19
N LEU A 43 13.61 8.80 -7.98
CA LEU A 43 14.58 9.86 -7.77
C LEU A 43 16.00 9.40 -8.13
N LEU A 44 16.36 8.16 -7.82
CA LEU A 44 17.64 7.59 -8.23
C LEU A 44 17.71 7.43 -9.76
N LEU A 45 16.64 6.97 -10.41
CA LEU A 45 16.54 6.91 -11.88
C LEU A 45 16.70 8.29 -12.53
N PHE A 46 16.04 9.33 -11.99
CA PHE A 46 16.17 10.72 -12.49
C PHE A 46 17.54 11.35 -12.18
N HIS A 47 18.11 11.04 -11.01
CA HIS A 47 19.37 11.63 -10.55
C HIS A 47 20.59 11.01 -11.24
N PHE A 48 20.54 9.71 -11.56
CA PHE A 48 21.60 9.00 -12.28
C PHE A 48 21.34 8.86 -13.79
N GLY A 49 20.09 8.95 -14.25
CA GLY A 49 19.68 8.91 -15.66
C GLY A 49 19.29 10.30 -16.17
N GLY A 50 20.28 11.16 -16.38
CA GLY A 50 20.05 12.53 -16.86
C GLY A 50 19.23 12.61 -18.14
N THR A 51 18.10 13.32 -18.08
CA THR A 51 17.44 14.05 -19.19
C THR A 51 16.94 13.30 -20.43
N ALA A 52 16.94 11.97 -20.49
CA ALA A 52 16.47 11.25 -21.68
C ALA A 52 15.32 10.28 -21.34
N PHE A 53 14.07 10.78 -21.37
CA PHE A 53 12.92 9.89 -21.54
C PHE A 53 12.96 9.31 -22.94
N GLU A 54 13.73 8.24 -23.14
CA GLU A 54 13.58 7.44 -24.35
C GLU A 54 12.24 6.67 -24.28
N HIS A 55 11.68 6.30 -25.44
CA HIS A 55 10.30 5.79 -25.57
C HIS A 55 9.97 4.60 -24.63
N HIS A 56 10.97 3.85 -24.19
CA HIS A 56 10.86 2.69 -23.32
C HIS A 56 10.72 3.04 -21.82
N GLU A 57 10.98 4.29 -21.42
CA GLU A 57 10.87 4.74 -20.01
C GLU A 57 9.49 5.32 -19.66
N LEU A 58 8.73 5.75 -20.66
CA LEU A 58 7.37 6.29 -20.48
C LEU A 58 6.40 5.27 -19.85
N PRO A 59 6.37 3.98 -20.27
CA PRO A 59 5.53 2.97 -19.63
C PRO A 59 5.85 2.81 -18.13
N TRP A 60 7.13 2.90 -17.77
CA TRP A 60 7.56 2.84 -16.37
C TRP A 60 7.05 4.05 -15.58
N LEU A 61 7.17 5.27 -16.11
CA LEU A 61 6.61 6.48 -15.46
C LEU A 61 5.12 6.34 -15.15
N VAL A 62 4.35 5.92 -16.16
CA VAL A 62 2.91 5.72 -16.03
C VAL A 62 2.61 4.65 -14.97
N MET A 63 3.38 3.56 -14.96
CA MET A 63 3.27 2.51 -13.95
C MET A 63 3.47 3.03 -12.53
N TYR A 64 4.49 3.86 -12.30
CA TYR A 64 4.78 4.40 -10.97
C TYR A 64 3.71 5.39 -10.49
N LEU A 65 3.22 6.27 -11.37
CA LEU A 65 2.11 7.18 -11.04
C LEU A 65 0.84 6.41 -10.68
N LEU A 66 0.53 5.35 -11.44
CA LEU A 66 -0.62 4.48 -11.16
C LEU A 66 -0.44 3.69 -9.86
N TRP A 67 0.78 3.22 -9.57
CA TRP A 67 1.09 2.62 -8.27
C TRP A 67 0.78 3.60 -7.14
N LEU A 68 1.27 4.85 -7.22
CA LEU A 68 0.97 5.94 -6.28
C LEU A 68 -0.54 6.15 -6.08
N LEU A 69 -1.32 6.10 -7.15
CA LEU A 69 -2.77 6.17 -7.09
C LEU A 69 -3.38 4.94 -6.38
N PHE A 70 -2.90 3.73 -6.70
CA PHE A 70 -3.40 2.49 -6.10
C PHE A 70 -3.08 2.37 -4.62
N GLY A 71 -1.89 2.72 -4.16
CA GLY A 71 -1.65 2.70 -2.72
C GLY A 71 -2.40 3.80 -1.99
N GLY A 72 -2.64 4.96 -2.62
CA GLY A 72 -3.61 5.94 -2.12
C GLY A 72 -5.00 5.34 -1.94
N ALA A 73 -5.49 4.58 -2.92
CA ALA A 73 -6.77 3.87 -2.86
C ALA A 73 -6.77 2.77 -1.77
N ILE A 74 -5.66 2.06 -1.57
CA ILE A 74 -5.53 1.06 -0.50
C ILE A 74 -5.62 1.73 0.88
N VAL A 75 -4.96 2.87 1.07
CA VAL A 75 -5.04 3.66 2.31
C VAL A 75 -6.44 4.19 2.55
N ALA A 76 -7.10 4.71 1.51
CA ALA A 76 -8.49 5.14 1.58
C ALA A 76 -9.42 3.95 1.92
N GLY A 77 -9.16 2.78 1.36
CA GLY A 77 -9.88 1.53 1.64
C GLY A 77 -9.83 1.11 3.10
N GLN A 78 -8.72 1.36 3.80
CA GLN A 78 -8.62 1.10 5.25
C GLN A 78 -9.52 1.98 6.10
N ARG A 79 -9.94 3.15 5.57
CA ARG A 79 -10.85 4.09 6.25
C ARG A 79 -12.32 3.78 5.97
N LEU A 80 -12.62 2.91 5.00
CA LEU A 80 -13.97 2.52 4.62
C LEU A 80 -14.51 1.36 5.48
N PRO A 81 -15.84 1.15 5.50
CA PRO A 81 -16.44 -0.06 6.06
C PRO A 81 -15.88 -1.34 5.42
N LYS A 82 -15.88 -2.45 6.17
CA LYS A 82 -15.16 -3.69 5.78
C LYS A 82 -15.40 -4.17 4.35
N ALA A 83 -16.65 -4.24 3.90
CA ALA A 83 -16.98 -4.74 2.56
C ALA A 83 -16.48 -3.81 1.43
N PRO A 84 -16.85 -2.52 1.36
CA PRO A 84 -16.36 -1.62 0.31
C PRO A 84 -14.85 -1.34 0.42
N GLY A 85 -14.31 -1.29 1.64
CA GLY A 85 -12.87 -1.11 1.86
C GLY A 85 -12.06 -2.29 1.32
N LEU A 86 -12.47 -3.52 1.62
CA LEU A 86 -11.81 -4.73 1.11
C LEU A 86 -11.90 -4.81 -0.42
N LEU A 87 -13.06 -4.46 -1.00
CA LEU A 87 -13.25 -4.44 -2.44
C LEU A 87 -12.34 -3.41 -3.11
N LEU A 88 -12.23 -2.20 -2.56
CA LEU A 88 -11.34 -1.16 -3.08
C LEU A 88 -9.87 -1.57 -3.02
N ILE A 89 -9.44 -2.18 -1.91
CA ILE A 89 -8.07 -2.69 -1.75
C ILE A 89 -7.78 -3.81 -2.75
N ALA A 90 -8.71 -4.74 -2.93
CA ALA A 90 -8.57 -5.85 -3.87
C ALA A 90 -8.45 -5.35 -5.31
N VAL A 91 -9.31 -4.41 -5.72
CA VAL A 91 -9.27 -3.79 -7.05
C VAL A 91 -7.95 -3.04 -7.26
N ALA A 92 -7.49 -2.27 -6.27
CA ALA A 92 -6.23 -1.55 -6.36
C ALA A 92 -5.01 -2.47 -6.47
N ALA A 93 -5.00 -3.58 -5.72
CA ALA A 93 -3.92 -4.57 -5.79
C ALA A 93 -3.88 -5.28 -7.15
N VAL A 94 -5.04 -5.73 -7.66
CA VAL A 94 -5.14 -6.37 -8.98
C VAL A 94 -4.78 -5.37 -10.09
N GLY A 95 -5.26 -4.13 -9.99
CA GLY A 95 -4.92 -3.06 -10.93
C GLY A 95 -3.42 -2.78 -10.97
N GLY A 96 -2.74 -2.74 -9.82
CA GLY A 96 -1.29 -2.55 -9.76
C GLY A 96 -0.52 -3.66 -10.47
N VAL A 97 -0.91 -4.93 -10.28
CA VAL A 97 -0.30 -6.07 -10.98
C VAL A 97 -0.51 -5.95 -12.49
N PHE A 98 -1.74 -5.67 -12.93
CA PHE A 98 -2.08 -5.55 -14.34
C PHE A 98 -1.30 -4.43 -15.03
N VAL A 99 -1.23 -3.25 -14.41
CA VAL A 99 -0.47 -2.11 -14.92
C VAL A 99 1.03 -2.40 -14.98
N SER A 100 1.56 -3.16 -14.02
CA SER A 100 2.98 -3.56 -14.04
C SER A 100 3.29 -4.50 -15.20
N LEU A 101 2.40 -5.47 -15.47
CA LEU A 101 2.53 -6.36 -16.64
C LEU A 101 2.40 -5.59 -17.96
N LEU A 102 1.48 -4.62 -18.04
CA LEU A 102 1.30 -3.77 -19.21
C LEU A 102 2.54 -2.90 -19.47
N ALA A 103 3.07 -2.26 -18.43
CA ALA A 103 4.27 -1.44 -18.53
C ALA A 103 5.47 -2.27 -18.98
N TRP A 104 5.63 -3.47 -18.41
CA TRP A 104 6.67 -4.39 -18.83
C TRP A 104 6.53 -4.77 -20.31
N GLY A 105 5.34 -5.17 -20.76
CA GLY A 105 5.10 -5.55 -22.15
C GLY A 105 5.27 -4.41 -23.17
N LEU A 106 5.07 -3.15 -22.75
CA LEU A 106 5.30 -1.96 -23.60
C LEU A 106 6.76 -1.48 -23.59
N SER A 107 7.57 -1.98 -22.66
CA SER A 107 8.99 -1.60 -22.51
C SER A 107 9.96 -2.58 -23.18
N ILE A 108 9.47 -3.74 -23.65
CA ILE A 108 10.18 -4.72 -24.46
C ILE A 108 10.04 -4.33 -25.93
#